data_AF-A0A956PW65-F1
#
_entry.id   AF-A0A956PW65-F1
#
_cell.length_a   1.000
_cell.length_b   1.000
_cell.length_c   1.000
_cell.angle_alpha   90.00
_cell.angle_beta   90.00
_cell.angle_gamma   90.00
#
_symmetry.space_group_name_H-M   'P 1'
#
loop_
_entity.id
_entity.type
_entity.pdbx_description
1 polymer ?
#
loop_
_entity_poly.entity_id
_entity_poly.type
_entity_poly.pdbx_seq_one_letter_code
_entity_poly.pdbx_strand_id
1 'polypeptide(L)'
;MHSLKTQSLVVLGALLSLSVAALAQTYVASLDGLQEVPANASPGSGVVTAVLTGNTLVVSGSYSGLQGNTTASHIHAAPAGSNGGVLIPLVLA
;
A
#
# COMPACT_ATOMS: atom_id res chain seq x y z
N MET A 1 49.73 33.21 -39.39
CA MET A 1 49.50 31.91 -38.74
C MET A 1 48.80 32.18 -37.41
N HIS A 2 47.46 32.15 -37.38
CA HIS A 2 46.67 32.44 -36.18
C HIS A 2 46.33 31.12 -35.49
N SER A 3 46.98 30.85 -34.34
CA SER A 3 46.72 29.67 -33.53
C SER A 3 45.47 29.89 -32.67
N LEU A 4 44.35 29.25 -33.01
CA LEU A 4 43.18 29.19 -32.11
C LEU A 4 43.47 28.19 -30.98
N LYS A 5 43.48 28.69 -29.75
CA LYS A 5 43.54 27.86 -28.54
C LYS A 5 42.13 27.35 -28.23
N THR A 6 41.91 26.05 -28.33
CA THR A 6 40.69 25.37 -27.88
C THR A 6 40.58 25.49 -26.36
N GLN A 7 39.55 26.18 -25.87
CA GLN A 7 39.21 26.17 -24.44
C GLN A 7 38.26 25.01 -24.18
N SER A 8 38.74 24.01 -23.45
CA SER A 8 37.93 22.90 -22.96
C SER A 8 36.92 23.44 -21.95
N LEU A 9 35.66 23.53 -22.37
CA LEU A 9 34.54 23.82 -21.49
C LEU A 9 34.32 22.59 -20.61
N VAL A 10 34.82 22.63 -19.37
CA VAL A 10 34.47 21.66 -18.33
C VAL A 10 33.01 21.90 -17.98
N VAL A 11 32.11 21.10 -18.56
CA VAL A 11 30.71 21.06 -18.16
C VAL A 11 30.67 20.38 -16.79
N LEU A 12 30.63 21.20 -15.75
CA LEU A 12 30.49 20.77 -14.35
C LEU A 12 29.09 20.14 -14.19
N GLY A 13 29.04 18.82 -14.31
CA GLY A 13 27.85 18.02 -14.08
C GLY A 13 27.44 18.05 -12.61
N ALA A 14 26.72 19.08 -12.21
CA ALA A 14 25.90 19.03 -11.00
C ALA A 14 24.63 18.22 -11.33
N LEU A 15 24.71 16.90 -11.20
CA LEU A 15 23.52 16.05 -11.17
C LEU A 15 22.72 16.42 -9.92
N LEU A 16 21.70 17.24 -10.11
CA LEU A 16 20.68 17.55 -9.13
C LEU A 16 19.87 16.27 -8.89
N SER A 17 20.20 15.53 -7.84
CA SER A 17 19.42 14.36 -7.43
C SER A 17 18.05 14.82 -6.91
N LEU A 18 17.08 14.95 -7.80
CA LEU A 18 15.68 15.14 -7.43
C LEU A 18 15.20 13.87 -6.73
N SER A 19 14.95 13.96 -5.42
CA SER A 19 14.18 12.93 -4.72
C SER A 19 12.75 12.97 -5.29
N VAL A 20 12.34 11.92 -5.99
CA VAL A 20 10.92 11.69 -6.25
C VAL A 20 10.27 11.38 -4.91
N ALA A 21 9.42 12.31 -4.43
CA ALA A 21 8.50 11.97 -3.37
C ALA A 21 7.59 10.85 -3.87
N ALA A 22 7.48 9.76 -3.12
CA ALA A 22 6.59 8.68 -3.51
C ALA A 22 5.14 9.18 -3.45
N LEU A 23 4.40 9.03 -4.56
CA LEU A 23 2.96 9.24 -4.57
C LEU A 23 2.29 8.26 -3.61
N ALA A 24 1.31 8.76 -2.84
CA ALA A 24 0.48 7.94 -1.98
C ALA A 24 -0.74 7.42 -2.77
N GLN A 25 -0.98 6.12 -2.73
CA GLN A 25 -2.20 5.49 -3.24
C GLN A 25 -3.07 5.08 -2.07
N THR A 26 -4.34 5.51 -2.10
CA THR A 26 -5.33 5.20 -1.07
C THR A 26 -6.31 4.16 -1.60
N TYR A 27 -6.53 3.13 -0.79
CA TYR A 27 -7.52 2.08 -1.02
C TYR A 27 -8.52 2.10 0.14
N VAL A 28 -9.80 1.90 -0.17
CA VAL A 28 -10.86 1.78 0.82
C VAL A 28 -11.62 0.49 0.57
N ALA A 29 -11.91 -0.26 1.63
CA ALA A 29 -12.67 -1.50 1.56
C ALA A 29 -13.67 -1.57 2.71
N SER A 30 -14.87 -2.08 2.42
CA SER A 30 -15.83 -2.53 3.43
C SER A 30 -15.57 -4.00 3.74
N LEU A 31 -15.71 -4.37 5.01
CA LEU A 31 -15.58 -5.74 5.50
C LEU A 31 -16.97 -6.24 5.90
N ASP A 32 -17.39 -7.37 5.34
CA ASP A 32 -18.59 -8.10 5.75
C ASP A 32 -18.50 -9.57 5.28
N GLY A 33 -19.35 -10.43 5.83
CA GLY A 33 -19.36 -11.87 5.50
C GLY A 33 -19.76 -12.20 4.06
N LEU A 34 -20.38 -11.27 3.32
CA LEU A 34 -20.76 -11.50 1.92
C LEU A 34 -19.56 -11.39 0.97
N GLN A 35 -18.50 -10.73 1.43
CA GLN A 35 -17.24 -10.58 0.69
C GLN A 35 -16.31 -11.81 0.84
N GLU A 36 -16.67 -12.77 1.69
CA GLU A 36 -15.96 -14.04 1.81
C GLU A 36 -16.30 -14.98 0.64
N VAL A 37 -15.42 -15.97 0.39
CA VAL A 37 -15.68 -17.04 -0.58
C VAL A 37 -15.57 -18.40 0.12
N PRO A 38 -16.68 -19.15 0.32
CA PRO A 38 -18.06 -18.76 0.05
C PRO A 38 -18.56 -17.67 1.02
N ALA A 39 -19.52 -16.86 0.55
CA ALA A 39 -20.19 -15.85 1.37
C ALA A 39 -20.89 -16.51 2.57
N ASN A 40 -20.93 -15.82 3.70
CA ASN A 40 -21.58 -16.27 4.93
C ASN A 40 -22.44 -15.18 5.59
N ALA A 41 -23.21 -15.56 6.62
CA ALA A 41 -24.14 -14.69 7.33
C ALA A 41 -23.55 -14.06 8.61
N SER A 42 -22.23 -13.90 8.68
CA SER A 42 -21.59 -13.24 9.82
C SER A 42 -22.15 -11.82 10.01
N PRO A 43 -22.52 -11.43 11.25
CA PRO A 43 -22.95 -10.06 11.53
C PRO A 43 -21.78 -9.08 11.65
N GLY A 44 -20.53 -9.57 11.56
CA GLY A 44 -19.34 -8.75 11.59
C GLY A 44 -19.29 -7.77 10.42
N SER A 45 -18.96 -6.52 10.70
CA SER A 45 -18.79 -5.48 9.69
C SER A 45 -17.62 -4.57 10.00
N GLY A 46 -17.09 -3.88 9.00
CA GLY A 46 -16.02 -2.90 9.19
C GLY A 46 -15.71 -2.07 7.96
N VAL A 47 -14.82 -1.09 8.13
CA VAL A 47 -14.23 -0.33 7.04
C VAL A 47 -12.74 -0.22 7.27
N VAL A 48 -11.98 -0.32 6.18
CA VAL A 48 -10.52 -0.20 6.19
C VAL A 48 -10.10 0.81 5.14
N THR A 49 -9.15 1.67 5.51
CA THR A 49 -8.37 2.48 4.59
C THR A 49 -6.93 2.00 4.63
N ALA A 50 -6.36 1.75 3.46
CA ALA A 50 -4.95 1.38 3.29
C ALA A 50 -4.27 2.44 2.43
N VAL A 51 -3.20 3.06 2.94
CA VAL A 51 -2.42 4.06 2.22
C VAL A 51 -1.05 3.48 1.92
N LEU A 52 -0.76 3.25 0.64
CA LEU A 52 0.54 2.81 0.16
C LEU A 52 1.35 4.03 -0.25
N THR A 53 2.53 4.22 0.35
CA THR A 53 3.49 5.26 -0.06
C THR A 53 4.85 4.60 -0.28
N GLY A 54 5.26 4.52 -1.56
CA GLY A 54 6.43 3.73 -1.95
C GLY A 54 6.22 2.24 -1.61
N ASN A 55 7.00 1.72 -0.67
CA ASN A 55 6.88 0.34 -0.17
C ASN A 55 6.26 0.24 1.22
N THR A 56 5.78 1.34 1.79
CA THR A 56 5.16 1.36 3.13
C THR A 56 3.66 1.39 3.01
N LEU A 57 2.99 0.42 3.64
CA LEU A 57 1.54 0.36 3.72
C LEU A 57 1.09 0.69 5.14
N VAL A 58 0.26 1.71 5.29
CA VAL A 58 -0.43 2.02 6.55
C VAL A 58 -1.87 1.61 6.42
N VAL A 59 -2.33 0.74 7.32
CA VAL A 59 -3.70 0.23 7.34
C VAL A 59 -4.38 0.71 8.62
N SER A 60 -5.54 1.34 8.47
CA SER A 60 -6.36 1.84 9.58
C SER A 60 -7.82 1.54 9.32
N GLY A 61 -8.60 1.32 10.37
CA GLY A 61 -10.01 1.00 10.21
C GLY A 61 -10.71 0.78 11.53
N SER A 62 -11.96 0.33 11.41
CA SER A 62 -12.76 -0.11 12.54
C SER A 62 -13.62 -1.29 12.12
N TYR A 63 -13.97 -2.13 13.09
CA TYR A 63 -14.88 -3.24 12.91
C TYR A 63 -15.81 -3.35 14.11
N SER A 64 -16.96 -4.01 13.92
CA SER A 64 -17.97 -4.23 14.95
C SER A 64 -18.77 -5.49 14.64
N GLY A 65 -19.62 -5.92 15.58
CA GLY A 65 -20.56 -7.02 15.35
C GLY A 65 -19.94 -8.41 15.35
N LEU A 66 -18.66 -8.57 15.72
CA LEU A 66 -18.07 -9.89 15.92
C LEU A 66 -18.71 -10.57 17.14
N GLN A 67 -19.07 -11.84 17.00
CA GLN A 67 -19.70 -12.64 18.06
C GLN A 67 -18.69 -13.24 19.05
N GLY A 68 -17.38 -13.03 18.82
CA GLY A 68 -16.29 -13.51 19.66
C GLY A 68 -15.08 -12.60 19.58
N ASN A 69 -14.03 -12.97 20.32
CA ASN A 69 -12.78 -12.22 20.34
C ASN A 69 -12.10 -12.24 18.97
N THR A 70 -11.38 -11.16 18.65
CA THR A 70 -10.49 -11.15 17.49
C THR A 70 -9.34 -12.12 17.69
N THR A 71 -9.10 -12.98 16.70
CA THR A 71 -8.06 -14.01 16.73
C THR A 71 -6.92 -13.72 15.77
N ALA A 72 -7.20 -13.03 14.66
CA ALA A 72 -6.21 -12.65 13.66
C ALA A 72 -6.69 -11.43 12.87
N SER A 73 -5.73 -10.71 12.29
CA SER A 73 -5.95 -9.72 11.23
C SER A 73 -4.85 -9.91 10.19
N HIS A 74 -5.17 -9.80 8.90
CA HIS A 74 -4.20 -10.02 7.84
C HIS A 74 -4.67 -9.47 6.48
N ILE A 75 -3.73 -9.35 5.54
CA ILE A 75 -3.95 -8.99 4.14
C ILE A 75 -3.75 -10.23 3.26
N HIS A 76 -4.66 -10.49 2.33
CA HIS A 76 -4.54 -11.57 1.34
C HIS A 76 -3.94 -11.06 0.01
N ALA A 77 -3.28 -11.96 -0.72
CA ALA A 77 -2.82 -11.71 -2.09
C ALA A 77 -3.69 -12.48 -3.11
N ALA A 78 -4.77 -11.87 -3.57
CA ALA A 78 -5.63 -12.37 -4.63
C ALA A 78 -6.41 -11.22 -5.32
N PRO A 79 -6.96 -11.45 -6.52
CA PRO A 79 -7.95 -10.54 -7.11
C PRO A 79 -9.15 -10.35 -6.18
N ALA A 80 -9.80 -9.19 -6.25
CA ALA A 80 -11.01 -8.92 -5.48
C ALA A 80 -12.09 -9.99 -5.76
N GLY A 81 -12.73 -10.49 -4.70
CA GLY A 81 -13.75 -11.55 -4.78
C GLY A 81 -13.19 -12.97 -4.95
N SER A 82 -11.89 -13.19 -4.75
CA SER A 82 -11.26 -14.52 -4.77
C SER A 82 -10.49 -14.80 -3.48
N ASN A 83 -10.48 -16.06 -3.05
CA ASN A 83 -9.63 -16.48 -1.94
C ASN A 83 -8.15 -16.45 -2.35
N GLY A 84 -7.31 -15.90 -1.48
CA GLY A 84 -5.86 -15.85 -1.63
C GLY A 84 -5.14 -16.29 -0.37
N GLY A 85 -3.83 -16.56 -0.48
CA GLY A 85 -2.98 -16.80 0.69
C GLY A 85 -2.82 -15.53 1.54
N VAL A 86 -2.54 -15.71 2.83
CA VAL A 86 -2.15 -14.61 3.74
C VAL A 86 -0.79 -14.06 3.33
N LEU A 87 -0.71 -12.77 3.06
CA LEU A 87 0.52 -12.07 2.70
C LEU A 87 1.18 -11.40 3.91
N ILE A 88 0.40 -10.68 4.72
CA ILE A 88 0.90 -9.90 5.85
C ILE A 88 -0.02 -10.10 7.06
N PRO A 89 0.47 -10.65 8.18
CA PRO A 89 -0.22 -10.59 9.47
C PRO A 89 -0.23 -9.15 9.99
N LEU A 90 -1.37 -8.72 10.54
CA LEU A 90 -1.55 -7.44 11.20
C LEU A 90 -1.74 -7.66 12.69
N VAL A 91 -1.00 -6.90 13.49
CA VAL A 91 -1.22 -6.79 14.93
C VAL A 91 -2.12 -5.60 15.20
N LEU A 92 -3.14 -5.79 16.03
CA LEU A 92 -3.91 -4.67 16.54
C LEU A 92 -3.02 -3.89 17.51
N ALA A 93 -2.87 -2.60 17.25
CA ALA A 93 -2.21 -1.65 18.14
C ALA A 93 -3.22 -1.07 19.14
#